data_AF-A0A916M6U0-F1
#
_entry.id   AF-A0A916M6U0-F1
#
_cell.length_a   1.000
_cell.length_b   1.000
_cell.length_c   1.000
_cell.angle_alpha   90.00
_cell.angle_beta   90.00
_cell.angle_gamma   90.00
#
_symmetry.space_group_name_H-M   'P 1'
#
loop_
_entity.id
_entity.type
_entity.pdbx_description
1 polymer ?
#
loop_
_entity_poly.entity_id
_entity_poly.type
_entity_poly.pdbx_seq_one_letter_code
_entity_poly.pdbx_strand_id
1 'polypeptide(L)'
;MIRVIDGALLDEVSAEAKASPRLRRNRNFHATNEHPGHRLLNAVEPGSYVAPHRHLAADKDETMVVLRGRLGFVRFDDAGAVVQSLVLGPGEAALGVDIPAGTWHSVLGLESGTVFLEAKAGPYLPLTDAEKASWAPAEGDGEATAYYEGLCRLFAAAA
;
A
#
# COMPACT_ATOMS: atom_id res chain seq x y z
N MET A 1 -9.45 3.97 -25.52
CA MET A 1 -9.45 5.38 -25.07
C MET A 1 -8.32 5.56 -24.07
N ILE A 2 -7.57 6.65 -24.13
CA ILE A 2 -6.50 6.94 -23.16
C ILE A 2 -7.15 7.31 -21.82
N ARG A 3 -6.70 6.69 -20.73
CA ARG A 3 -7.10 7.10 -19.36
C ARG A 3 -6.10 8.13 -18.87
N VAL A 4 -6.56 9.35 -18.62
CA VAL A 4 -5.75 10.41 -18.01
C VAL A 4 -5.73 10.19 -16.49
N ILE A 5 -4.57 10.37 -15.87
CA ILE A 5 -4.40 10.38 -14.42
C ILE A 5 -4.26 11.83 -14.00
N ASP A 6 -5.37 12.45 -13.60
CA ASP A 6 -5.47 13.85 -13.20
C ASP A 6 -6.04 13.98 -11.79
N GLY A 7 -6.12 15.23 -11.30
CA GLY A 7 -6.66 15.51 -9.97
C GLY A 7 -8.08 14.98 -9.76
N ALA A 8 -8.94 15.05 -10.80
CA ALA A 8 -10.31 14.56 -10.72
C ALA A 8 -10.37 13.04 -10.52
N LEU A 9 -9.54 12.28 -11.24
CA LEU A 9 -9.43 10.83 -11.00
C LEU A 9 -8.94 10.53 -9.59
N LEU A 10 -7.90 11.24 -9.12
CA LEU A 10 -7.38 11.01 -7.78
C LEU A 10 -8.42 11.35 -6.71
N ASP A 11 -9.20 12.43 -6.88
CA ASP A 11 -10.31 12.81 -5.99
C ASP A 11 -11.38 11.72 -5.94
N GLU A 12 -11.77 11.19 -7.11
CA GLU A 12 -12.74 10.09 -7.22
C GLU A 12 -12.27 8.86 -6.44
N VAL A 13 -11.03 8.39 -6.65
CA VAL A 13 -10.53 7.18 -6.00
C VAL A 13 -10.40 7.36 -4.47
N SER A 14 -9.98 8.54 -4.01
CA SER A 14 -9.94 8.87 -2.58
C SER A 14 -11.34 8.93 -1.97
N ALA A 15 -12.32 9.54 -2.64
CA ALA A 15 -13.68 9.60 -2.15
C ALA A 15 -14.28 8.19 -1.99
N GLU A 16 -14.03 7.28 -2.95
CA GLU A 16 -14.41 5.88 -2.84
C GLU A 16 -13.71 5.17 -1.68
N ALA A 17 -12.43 5.48 -1.42
CA ALA A 17 -11.71 4.95 -0.26
C ALA A 17 -12.36 5.41 1.05
N LYS A 18 -12.62 6.71 1.22
CA LYS A 18 -13.30 7.29 2.40
C LYS A 18 -14.68 6.67 2.66
N ALA A 19 -15.40 6.30 1.60
CA ALA A 19 -16.70 5.65 1.71
C ALA A 19 -16.62 4.14 1.99
N SER A 20 -15.44 3.53 1.86
CA SER A 20 -15.25 2.09 2.09
C SER A 20 -15.01 1.80 3.58
N PRO A 21 -15.53 0.68 4.13
CA PRO A 21 -15.33 0.32 5.55
C PRO A 21 -13.85 0.23 5.95
N ARG A 22 -13.01 -0.23 5.03
CA ARG A 22 -11.56 -0.38 5.24
C ARG A 22 -10.75 0.87 4.93
N LEU A 23 -11.39 1.96 4.47
CA LEU A 23 -10.73 3.21 4.11
C LEU A 23 -9.66 3.08 3.00
N ARG A 24 -9.83 2.08 2.11
CA ARG A 24 -8.92 1.80 0.97
C ARG A 24 -9.69 1.41 -0.27
N ARG A 25 -9.26 1.93 -1.43
CA ARG A 25 -9.83 1.58 -2.74
C ARG A 25 -8.76 1.48 -3.81
N ASN A 26 -8.84 0.43 -4.62
CA ASN A 26 -8.04 0.32 -5.83
C ASN A 26 -8.86 0.67 -7.08
N ARG A 27 -8.21 1.26 -8.07
CA ARG A 27 -8.73 1.46 -9.42
C ARG A 27 -7.80 0.80 -10.43
N ASN A 28 -8.24 -0.33 -10.97
CA ASN A 28 -7.46 -1.11 -11.91
C ASN A 28 -7.47 -0.49 -13.31
N PHE A 29 -6.31 -0.46 -13.96
CA PHE A 29 -6.18 -0.12 -15.40
C PHE A 29 -6.08 -1.35 -16.30
N HIS A 30 -5.88 -2.51 -15.71
CA HIS A 30 -5.95 -3.80 -16.39
C HIS A 30 -7.41 -4.31 -16.35
N ALA A 31 -7.82 -5.01 -17.41
CA ALA A 31 -9.23 -5.36 -17.60
C ALA A 31 -9.68 -6.55 -16.74
N THR A 32 -8.80 -7.51 -16.47
CA THR A 32 -9.12 -8.75 -15.77
C THR A 32 -7.98 -9.17 -14.85
N ASN A 33 -8.29 -10.01 -13.86
CA ASN A 33 -7.30 -10.52 -12.91
C ASN A 33 -6.22 -11.38 -13.60
N GLU A 34 -6.51 -11.93 -14.78
CA GLU A 34 -5.61 -12.77 -15.58
C GLU A 34 -4.62 -11.95 -16.41
N HIS A 35 -4.78 -10.62 -16.48
CA HIS A 35 -3.90 -9.76 -17.27
C HIS A 35 -2.44 -9.89 -16.78
N PRO A 36 -1.43 -9.99 -17.65
CA PRO A 36 -0.04 -10.29 -17.25
C PRO A 36 0.66 -9.13 -16.55
N GLY A 37 0.15 -7.91 -16.65
CA GLY A 37 0.67 -6.73 -15.96
C GLY A 37 -0.43 -5.98 -15.21
N HIS A 38 -0.33 -5.91 -13.89
CA HIS A 38 -1.29 -5.27 -13.02
C HIS A 38 -0.82 -3.86 -12.72
N ARG A 39 -1.57 -2.89 -13.25
CA ARG A 39 -1.37 -1.45 -13.02
C ARG A 39 -2.64 -0.92 -12.38
N LEU A 40 -2.50 -0.23 -11.26
CA LEU A 40 -3.62 0.22 -10.47
C LEU A 40 -3.27 1.48 -9.68
N LEU A 41 -4.26 2.33 -9.44
CA LEU A 41 -4.18 3.32 -8.38
C LEU A 41 -4.67 2.69 -7.09
N ASN A 42 -4.02 2.99 -5.98
CA ASN A 42 -4.50 2.67 -4.64
C ASN A 42 -4.64 3.96 -3.85
N ALA A 43 -5.84 4.20 -3.34
CA ALA A 43 -6.11 5.22 -2.33
C ALA A 43 -6.14 4.58 -0.95
N VAL A 44 -5.42 5.18 0.01
CA VAL A 44 -5.34 4.73 1.40
C VAL A 44 -5.51 5.95 2.30
N GLU A 45 -6.58 5.98 3.08
CA GLU A 45 -6.85 7.09 4.00
C GLU A 45 -6.27 6.84 5.40
N PRO A 46 -6.03 7.90 6.19
CA PRO A 46 -5.69 7.76 7.60
C PRO A 46 -6.70 6.91 8.37
N GLY A 47 -6.20 6.14 9.33
CA GLY A 47 -6.96 5.10 10.03
C GLY A 47 -6.86 3.73 9.35
N SER A 48 -6.04 3.60 8.31
CA SER A 48 -5.92 2.39 7.52
C SER A 48 -4.48 2.04 7.16
N TYR A 49 -4.21 0.74 7.12
CA TYR A 49 -2.96 0.17 6.64
C TYR A 49 -3.25 -1.10 5.81
N VAL A 50 -2.31 -1.48 4.95
CA VAL A 50 -2.28 -2.80 4.33
C VAL A 50 -1.52 -3.72 5.26
N ALA A 51 -2.13 -4.83 5.67
CA ALA A 51 -1.46 -5.80 6.53
C ALA A 51 -0.09 -6.21 5.97
N PRO A 52 0.95 -6.36 6.81
CA PRO A 52 2.27 -6.73 6.32
C PRO A 52 2.23 -8.04 5.53
N HIS A 53 2.83 -7.99 4.34
CA HIS A 53 2.85 -9.11 3.41
C HIS A 53 4.14 -9.11 2.60
N ARG A 54 4.33 -10.19 1.84
CA ARG A 54 5.36 -10.30 0.81
C ARG A 54 4.79 -11.10 -0.37
N HIS A 55 5.46 -11.02 -1.50
CA HIS A 55 5.19 -11.90 -2.64
C HIS A 55 6.36 -12.81 -2.88
N LEU A 56 6.15 -14.13 -2.94
CA LEU A 56 7.25 -15.11 -3.03
C LEU A 56 7.59 -15.51 -4.47
N ALA A 57 6.67 -15.33 -5.41
CA ALA A 57 6.96 -15.63 -6.81
C ALA A 57 7.98 -14.61 -7.38
N ALA A 58 8.97 -15.12 -8.11
CA ALA A 58 10.15 -14.34 -8.53
C ALA A 58 9.83 -13.21 -9.53
N ASP A 59 8.64 -13.21 -10.13
CA ASP A 59 8.15 -12.17 -11.05
C ASP A 59 7.23 -11.16 -10.35
N LYS A 60 7.00 -11.30 -9.04
CA LYS A 60 6.07 -10.46 -8.25
C LYS A 60 6.79 -9.35 -7.49
N ASP A 61 7.76 -8.71 -8.13
CA ASP A 61 8.23 -7.41 -7.67
C ASP A 61 7.09 -6.38 -7.74
N GLU A 62 7.11 -5.41 -6.84
CA GLU A 62 6.11 -4.35 -6.77
C GLU A 62 6.74 -2.97 -6.80
N THR A 63 6.31 -2.14 -7.73
CA THR A 63 6.70 -0.72 -7.77
C THR A 63 5.55 0.14 -7.30
N MET A 64 5.81 1.04 -6.35
CA MET A 64 4.84 2.00 -5.82
C MET A 64 5.36 3.43 -6.01
N VAL A 65 4.55 4.33 -6.58
CA VAL A 65 4.87 5.75 -6.72
C VAL A 65 3.70 6.60 -6.25
N VAL A 66 3.93 7.46 -5.26
CA VAL A 66 2.88 8.32 -4.68
C VAL A 66 2.62 9.50 -5.61
N LEU A 67 1.36 9.65 -6.01
CA LEU A 67 0.92 10.71 -6.92
C LEU A 67 0.36 11.92 -6.17
N ARG A 68 -0.21 11.69 -4.97
CA ARG A 68 -0.74 12.73 -4.08
C ARG A 68 -0.76 12.24 -2.64
N GLY A 69 -0.60 13.17 -1.70
CA GLY A 69 -0.61 12.90 -0.26
C GLY A 69 0.69 12.27 0.22
N ARG A 70 0.62 11.62 1.39
CA ARG A 70 1.76 11.04 2.10
C ARG A 70 1.44 9.60 2.50
N LEU A 71 2.27 8.68 2.01
CA LEU A 71 2.18 7.25 2.32
C LEU A 71 3.34 6.87 3.25
N GLY A 72 3.04 6.23 4.38
CA GLY A 72 4.05 5.58 5.19
C GLY A 72 4.37 4.21 4.59
N PHE A 73 5.64 3.94 4.32
CA PHE A 73 6.14 2.62 3.94
C PHE A 73 6.97 2.03 5.09
N VAL A 74 6.76 0.75 5.39
CA VAL A 74 7.50 0.03 6.43
C VAL A 74 8.01 -1.29 5.86
N ARG A 75 9.30 -1.57 6.05
CA ARG A 75 9.93 -2.87 5.76
C ARG A 75 10.22 -3.62 7.05
N PHE A 76 9.99 -4.93 7.05
CA PHE A 76 10.27 -5.80 8.19
C PHE A 76 11.30 -6.86 7.84
N ASP A 77 11.91 -7.47 8.86
CA ASP A 77 12.62 -8.74 8.74
C ASP A 77 11.66 -9.94 8.94
N ASP A 78 12.18 -11.16 8.84
CA ASP A 78 11.40 -12.39 9.02
C ASP A 78 10.88 -12.61 10.46
N ALA A 79 11.43 -11.89 11.45
CA ALA A 79 10.95 -11.93 12.83
C ALA A 79 9.87 -10.87 13.09
N GLY A 80 9.53 -10.06 12.08
CA GLY A 80 8.56 -8.97 12.19
C GLY A 80 9.12 -7.69 12.81
N ALA A 81 10.44 -7.57 13.00
CA ALA A 81 11.04 -6.34 13.45
C ALA A 81 11.10 -5.31 12.32
N VAL A 82 10.84 -4.05 12.63
CA VAL A 82 10.93 -2.95 11.67
C VAL A 82 12.39 -2.71 11.31
N VAL A 83 12.71 -2.81 10.02
CA VAL A 83 14.06 -2.60 9.47
C VAL A 83 14.20 -1.24 8.80
N GLN A 84 13.10 -0.72 8.24
CA GLN A 84 13.09 0.57 7.55
C GLN A 84 11.70 1.18 7.59
N SER A 85 11.62 2.50 7.73
CA SER A 85 10.40 3.28 7.55
C SER A 85 10.69 4.52 6.71
N LEU A 86 9.82 4.81 5.73
CA LEU A 86 9.95 5.94 4.82
C LEU A 86 8.61 6.68 4.71
N VAL A 87 8.65 8.00 4.65
CA VAL A 87 7.50 8.78 4.16
C VAL A 87 7.69 8.98 2.65
N LEU A 88 6.68 8.58 1.88
CA LEU A 88 6.66 8.70 0.42
C LEU A 88 5.60 9.71 0.02
N GLY A 89 5.92 10.62 -0.91
CA GLY A 89 4.95 11.61 -1.37
C GLY A 89 5.57 12.73 -2.21
N PRO A 90 4.78 13.46 -3.00
CA PRO A 90 5.23 14.69 -3.63
C PRO A 90 5.74 15.68 -2.57
N GLY A 91 6.99 16.14 -2.70
CA GLY A 91 7.62 17.04 -1.73
C GLY A 91 8.37 16.34 -0.60
N GLU A 92 8.27 15.00 -0.50
CA GLU A 92 9.11 14.20 0.39
C GLU A 92 10.46 13.88 -0.26
N ALA A 93 11.41 13.41 0.54
CA ALA A 93 12.72 12.97 0.03
C ALA A 93 12.62 11.77 -0.93
N ALA A 94 11.57 10.94 -0.78
CA ALA A 94 11.31 9.81 -1.64
C ALA A 94 9.88 9.88 -2.21
N LEU A 95 9.74 9.58 -3.50
CA LEU A 95 8.44 9.58 -4.19
C LEU A 95 7.79 8.20 -4.22
N GLY A 96 8.57 7.14 -4.03
CA GLY A 96 8.15 5.77 -4.27
C GLY A 96 9.22 4.75 -3.89
N VAL A 97 8.87 3.49 -4.04
CA VAL A 97 9.73 2.33 -3.76
C VAL A 97 9.58 1.29 -4.85
N ASP A 98 10.65 0.54 -5.09
CA ASP A 98 10.65 -0.69 -5.88
C ASP A 98 11.00 -1.84 -4.92
N ILE A 99 10.09 -2.80 -4.81
CA ILE A 99 10.08 -3.80 -3.74
C ILE A 99 10.34 -5.17 -4.38
N PRO A 100 11.51 -5.78 -4.14
CA PRO A 100 11.79 -7.11 -4.63
C PRO A 100 10.90 -8.16 -3.97
N ALA A 101 10.58 -9.22 -4.73
CA ALA A 101 9.94 -10.42 -4.22
C ALA A 101 10.64 -10.95 -2.96
N GLY A 102 9.85 -11.43 -2.01
CA GLY A 102 10.28 -11.92 -0.70
C GLY A 102 10.40 -10.84 0.37
N THR A 103 10.25 -9.56 0.04
CA THR A 103 10.39 -8.46 1.00
C THR A 103 9.11 -8.25 1.81
N TRP A 104 9.19 -8.43 3.13
CA TRP A 104 8.10 -8.07 4.04
C TRP A 104 7.91 -6.57 4.11
N HIS A 105 6.70 -6.11 3.77
CA HIS A 105 6.39 -4.69 3.79
C HIS A 105 4.92 -4.40 4.10
N SER A 106 4.66 -3.15 4.49
CA SER A 106 3.34 -2.60 4.79
C SER A 106 3.29 -1.15 4.33
N VAL A 107 2.09 -0.67 4.01
CA VAL A 107 1.84 0.75 3.73
C VAL A 107 0.64 1.27 4.51
N LEU A 108 0.64 2.55 4.85
CA LEU A 108 -0.42 3.21 5.60
C LEU A 108 -0.60 4.67 5.15
N GLY A 109 -1.84 5.17 5.17
CA GLY A 109 -2.14 6.55 4.80
C GLY A 109 -1.77 7.51 5.92
N LEU A 110 -0.86 8.45 5.67
CA LEU A 110 -0.47 9.48 6.65
C LEU A 110 -1.22 10.80 6.42
N GLU A 111 -1.70 11.03 5.19
CA GLU A 111 -2.47 12.20 4.81
C GLU A 111 -3.77 11.78 4.10
N SER A 112 -4.87 12.50 4.36
CA SER A 112 -6.13 12.23 3.68
C SER A 112 -6.02 12.54 2.18
N GLY A 113 -6.60 11.70 1.34
CA GLY A 113 -6.45 11.83 -0.11
C GLY A 113 -5.17 11.24 -0.68
N THR A 114 -4.43 10.43 0.09
CA THR A 114 -3.23 9.74 -0.39
C THR A 114 -3.58 8.73 -1.47
N VAL A 115 -2.96 8.88 -2.64
CA VAL A 115 -3.12 7.97 -3.79
C VAL A 115 -1.76 7.67 -4.40
N PHE A 116 -1.49 6.40 -4.64
CA PHE A 116 -0.27 5.95 -5.31
C PHE A 116 -0.58 5.03 -6.49
N LEU A 117 0.29 5.05 -7.49
CA LEU A 117 0.32 4.05 -8.55
C LEU A 117 1.09 2.83 -8.03
N GLU A 118 0.51 1.65 -8.22
CA GLU A 118 1.18 0.37 -8.04
C GLU A 118 1.28 -0.33 -9.42
N ALA A 119 2.43 -0.94 -9.68
CA ALA A 119 2.64 -1.80 -10.82
C ALA A 119 3.32 -3.10 -10.38
N LYS A 120 2.79 -4.23 -10.83
CA LYS A 120 3.35 -5.56 -10.59
C LYS A 120 2.97 -6.56 -11.68
N ALA A 121 3.64 -7.70 -11.73
CA ALA A 121 3.21 -8.77 -12.63
C ALA A 121 1.84 -9.30 -12.20
N GLY A 122 0.98 -9.58 -13.18
CA GLY A 122 -0.18 -10.43 -13.01
C GLY A 122 0.16 -11.90 -13.25
N PRO A 123 -0.82 -12.82 -13.20
CA PRO A 123 -2.20 -12.59 -12.81
C PRO A 123 -2.32 -12.30 -11.30
N TYR A 124 -3.47 -11.84 -10.82
CA TYR A 124 -3.73 -11.74 -9.39
C TYR A 124 -3.80 -13.14 -8.78
N LEU A 125 -2.97 -13.36 -7.77
CA LEU A 125 -2.99 -14.56 -6.94
C LEU A 125 -3.24 -14.10 -5.50
N PRO A 126 -4.24 -14.69 -4.79
CA PRO A 126 -4.40 -14.42 -3.37
C PRO A 126 -3.13 -14.78 -2.61
N LEU A 127 -2.80 -13.98 -1.60
CA LEU A 127 -1.67 -14.27 -0.71
C LEU A 127 -1.87 -15.63 -0.03
N THR A 128 -0.83 -16.45 -0.10
CA THR A 128 -0.71 -17.67 0.70
C THR A 128 -0.44 -17.33 2.17
N ASP A 129 -0.51 -18.31 3.06
CA ASP A 129 -0.21 -18.08 4.48
C ASP A 129 1.28 -17.75 4.71
N ALA A 130 2.18 -18.25 3.85
CA ALA A 130 3.61 -17.92 3.89
C ALA A 130 3.94 -16.49 3.44
N GLU A 131 2.96 -15.81 2.84
CA GLU A 131 3.03 -14.44 2.32
C GLU A 131 2.30 -13.44 3.22
N LYS A 132 1.62 -13.92 4.26
CA LYS A 132 0.98 -13.10 5.29
C LYS A 132 1.81 -13.11 6.56
N ALA A 133 2.00 -11.93 7.15
CA ALA A 133 2.71 -11.81 8.41
C ALA A 133 1.88 -12.37 9.57
N SER A 134 2.28 -13.51 10.13
CA SER A 134 1.58 -14.14 11.27
C SER A 134 1.66 -13.33 12.57
N TRP A 135 2.59 -12.37 12.66
CA TRP A 135 2.75 -11.48 13.81
C TRP A 135 1.85 -10.25 13.78
N ALA A 136 1.23 -9.95 12.63
CA ALA A 136 0.39 -8.79 12.47
C ALA A 136 -1.09 -9.20 12.56
N PRO A 137 -1.95 -8.38 13.21
CA PRO A 137 -3.37 -8.67 13.30
C PRO A 137 -4.02 -8.64 11.91
N ALA A 138 -5.01 -9.52 11.71
CA ALA A 138 -5.78 -9.54 10.49
C ALA A 138 -6.69 -8.31 10.41
N GLU A 139 -7.11 -7.99 9.19
CA GLU A 139 -8.07 -6.90 8.98
C GLU A 139 -9.40 -7.20 9.68
N GLY A 140 -9.81 -6.29 10.57
CA GLY A 140 -11.03 -6.44 11.38
C GLY A 140 -10.80 -7.03 12.78
N ASP A 141 -9.58 -7.48 13.10
CA ASP A 141 -9.25 -7.94 14.45
C ASP A 141 -9.26 -6.78 15.46
N GLY A 142 -9.59 -7.09 16.72
CA GLY A 142 -9.63 -6.08 17.80
C GLY A 142 -8.28 -5.41 18.08
N GLU A 143 -7.16 -6.05 17.71
CA GLU A 143 -5.81 -5.53 17.88
C GLU A 143 -5.35 -4.65 16.70
N ALA A 144 -6.09 -4.63 15.58
CA ALA A 144 -5.69 -3.90 14.37
C ALA A 144 -5.53 -2.39 14.61
N THR A 145 -6.37 -1.80 15.46
CA THR A 145 -6.26 -0.37 15.83
C THR A 145 -4.96 -0.07 16.57
N ALA A 146 -4.63 -0.86 17.60
CA ALA A 146 -3.40 -0.67 18.38
C ALA A 146 -2.15 -0.89 17.52
N TYR A 147 -2.22 -1.85 16.59
CA TYR A 147 -1.14 -2.10 15.63
C TYR A 147 -0.96 -0.93 14.66
N TYR A 148 -2.05 -0.42 14.09
CA TYR A 148 -2.02 0.79 13.24
C TYR A 148 -1.40 1.99 13.97
N GLU A 149 -1.81 2.27 15.20
CA GLU A 149 -1.22 3.34 16.01
C GLU A 149 0.28 3.12 16.26
N GLY A 150 0.70 1.87 16.43
CA GLY A 150 2.11 1.47 16.48
C GLY A 150 2.88 1.84 15.23
N LEU A 151 2.33 1.53 14.05
CA LEU A 151 2.93 1.92 12.78
C LEU A 151 2.99 3.44 12.61
N CYS A 152 1.94 4.19 12.99
CA CYS A 152 1.94 5.64 12.91
C CYS A 152 3.09 6.29 13.71
N ARG A 153 3.46 5.72 14.86
CA ARG A 153 4.56 6.25 15.68
C ARG A 153 5.91 6.22 14.98
N LEU A 154 6.10 5.37 13.97
CA LEU A 154 7.33 5.34 13.15
C LEU A 154 7.55 6.64 12.37
N PHE A 155 6.49 7.43 12.15
CA PHE A 155 6.52 8.62 11.29
C PHE A 155 6.31 9.93 12.07
N ALA A 156 6.06 9.86 13.37
CA ALA A 156 5.76 11.02 14.20
C ALA A 156 6.96 11.96 14.44
N ALA A 157 8.19 11.49 14.19
CA ALA A 157 9.43 12.26 14.38
C ALA A 157 9.96 12.96 13.12
N ALA A 158 9.23 12.87 12.00
CA ALA A 158 9.65 13.43 10.69
C ALA A 158 8.94 14.75 10.33
N ALA A 159 8.46 15.50 11.33
CA ALA A 159 7.82 16.81 11.15
C ALA A 159 8.69 17.93 11.74
#